data_AF-A0ABD5SIN5-F1
#
_entry.id   AF-A0ABD5SIN5-F1
#
_cell.length_a   1.000
_cell.length_b   1.000
_cell.length_c   1.000
_cell.angle_alpha   90.00
_cell.angle_beta   90.00
_cell.angle_gamma   90.00
#
_symmetry.space_group_name_H-M   'P 1'
#
loop_
_entity.id
_entity.type
_entity.pdbx_description
1 polymer ?
#
loop_
_entity_poly.entity_id
_entity_poly.type
_entity_poly.pdbx_seq_one_letter_code
_entity_poly.pdbx_strand_id
1 'polypeptide(L)' 'MKRTENRDPITNVRLEQPDLPVYMPGTPTASFMEYIELVANMLR' A
#
# COMPACT_ATOMS: atom_id res chain seq x y z
N MET A 1 12.06 13.13 -17.56
CA MET A 1 10.90 12.25 -17.79
C MET A 1 9.63 13.03 -17.43
N LYS A 2 8.74 13.30 -18.38
CA LYS A 2 7.41 13.89 -18.09
C LYS A 2 6.59 12.83 -17.36
N ARG A 3 6.38 12.98 -16.05
CA ARG A 3 5.38 12.18 -15.31
C ARG A 3 4.02 12.47 -15.95
N THR A 4 3.45 11.52 -16.67
CA THR A 4 2.03 11.52 -17.02
C THR A 4 1.25 11.64 -15.72
N GLU A 5 0.55 12.76 -15.51
CA GLU A 5 -0.33 12.93 -14.35
C GLU A 5 -1.32 11.76 -14.33
N ASN A 6 -1.30 10.98 -13.25
CA ASN A 6 -2.20 9.85 -13.09
C ASN A 6 -3.62 10.42 -12.93
N ARG A 7 -4.45 10.25 -13.94
CA ARG A 7 -5.83 10.74 -13.98
C ARG A 7 -6.77 9.55 -14.08
N ASP A 8 -7.91 9.67 -13.41
CA ASP A 8 -8.96 8.67 -13.48
C ASP A 8 -9.50 8.58 -14.93
N PRO A 9 -9.53 7.40 -15.56
CA PRO A 9 -9.92 7.26 -16.97
C PRO A 9 -11.43 7.45 -17.21
N ILE A 10 -12.25 7.42 -16.15
CA ILE A 10 -13.72 7.55 -16.21
C ILE A 10 -14.13 8.98 -15.89
N THR A 11 -13.54 9.59 -14.87
CA THR A 11 -13.93 10.92 -14.37
C THR A 11 -12.98 12.05 -14.80
N ASN A 12 -11.81 11.73 -15.37
CA ASN A 12 -10.74 12.66 -15.75
C ASN A 12 -10.22 13.55 -14.60
N VAL A 13 -10.54 13.18 -13.35
CA VAL A 13 -10.07 13.85 -12.14
C VAL A 13 -8.62 13.44 -11.89
N ARG A 14 -7.83 14.36 -11.35
CA ARG A 14 -6.46 14.08 -10.92
C ARG A 14 -6.49 13.11 -9.75
N LEU A 15 -5.82 11.96 -9.89
CA LEU A 15 -5.65 11.03 -8.77
C LEU A 15 -4.59 11.62 -7.84
N GLU A 16 -5.03 12.27 -6.77
CA GLU A 16 -4.15 12.66 -5.68
C GLU A 16 -3.61 11.38 -5.04
N GLN A 17 -2.28 11.24 -5.01
CA GLN A 17 -1.68 10.21 -4.19
C GLN A 17 -2.01 10.58 -2.75
N PRO A 18 -2.60 9.66 -1.95
CA PRO A 18 -2.86 9.96 -0.55
C PRO A 18 -1.53 10.32 0.12
N ASP A 19 -1.45 11.52 0.69
CA ASP A 19 -0.22 12.09 1.28
C ASP A 19 0.30 11.30 2.49
N LEU A 20 -0.51 10.39 3.03
CA LEU A 20 -0.18 9.60 4.21
C LEU A 20 -0.57 8.14 3.99
N PRO A 21 0.21 7.19 4.55
CA PRO A 21 -0.21 5.80 4.60
C PRO A 21 -1.52 5.74 5.39
N VAL A 22 -2.62 5.50 4.68
CA VAL A 22 -3.93 5.32 5.30
C VAL A 22 -3.85 4.03 6.11
N TYR A 23 -3.83 4.16 7.43
CA TYR A 23 -4.00 3.00 8.30
C TYR A 23 -5.41 2.45 8.08
N MET A 24 -5.49 1.30 7.39
CA MET A 24 -6.75 0.61 7.15
C MET A 24 -7.01 -0.35 8.32
N PRO A 25 -8.01 -0.10 9.18
CA PRO A 25 -8.30 -0.98 10.30
C PRO A 25 -8.65 -2.38 9.78
N GLY A 26 -8.04 -3.41 10.39
CA GLY A 26 -8.17 -4.80 9.95
C GLY A 26 -7.18 -5.22 8.85
N THR A 27 -6.41 -4.30 8.27
CA THR A 27 -5.29 -4.66 7.39
C THR A 27 -4.04 -4.91 8.22
N PRO A 28 -3.35 -6.06 8.03
CA PRO A 28 -2.11 -6.32 8.73
C PRO A 28 -1.05 -5.25 8.40
N THR A 29 -0.32 -4.79 9.42
CA THR A 29 0.79 -3.87 9.23
C THR A 29 1.98 -4.58 8.58
N ALA A 30 2.88 -3.81 7.96
CA ALA A 30 4.14 -4.36 7.44
C ALA A 30 4.92 -5.14 8.52
N SER A 31 4.98 -4.60 9.74
CA SER A 31 5.60 -5.26 10.90
C SER A 31 4.92 -6.57 11.30
N PHE A 32 3.62 -6.71 11.10
CA PHE A 32 2.91 -7.96 11.34
C PHE A 32 3.29 -9.02 10.29
N MET A 33 3.41 -8.62 9.03
CA MET A 33 3.85 -9.52 7.96
C MET A 33 5.28 -10.02 8.20
N GLU A 34 6.20 -9.14 8.59
CA GLU A 34 7.58 -9.51 8.96
C GLU A 34 7.62 -10.52 10.12
N TYR A 35 6.75 -10.34 11.13
CA TYR A 35 6.63 -11.30 12.24
C TYR A 35 6.16 -12.68 11.76
N ILE A 36 5.13 -12.73 10.91
CA ILE A 36 4.63 -14.00 10.36
C ILE A 36 5.71 -14.71 9.55
N GLU A 37 6.51 -13.99 8.76
CA GLU A 37 7.62 -14.57 8.01
C GLU A 37 8.69 -15.17 8.93
N LEU A 38 9.03 -14.47 10.02
CA LEU A 38 9.98 -14.99 11.02
C LEU A 38 9.46 -16.28 11.67
N VAL A 39 8.19 -16.30 12.08
CA VAL A 39 7.58 -17.49 12.69
C VAL A 39 7.50 -18.65 11.69
N ALA A 40 7.13 -18.39 10.43
CA ALA A 40 7.08 -19.41 9.39
C ALA A 40 8.45 -20.02 9.11
N ASN A 41 9.51 -19.20 9.14
CA ASN A 41 10.89 -19.68 8.97
C ASN A 41 11.38 -20.52 10.16
N MET A 42 10.91 -20.26 11.38
CA MET A 42 11.26 -21.08 12.55
C MET A 42 10.60 -22.47 12.55
N LEU A 43 9.47 -22.62 11.86
CA LEU A 43 8.73 -23.88 11.77
C LEU A 43 9.23 -24.79 10.63
N ARG A 44 10.12 -24.28 9.77
CA ARG A 44 10.70 -25.00 8.64
C ARG A 44 12.04 -25.63 9.01
#